data_AF-A0A347VNL6-F1
#
_entry.id   AF-A0A347VNL6-F1
#
_cell.length_a   1.000
_cell.length_b   1.000
_cell.length_c   1.000
_cell.angle_alpha   90.00
_cell.angle_beta   90.00
_cell.angle_gamma   90.00
#
_symmetry.space_group_name_H-M   'P 1'
#
loop_
_entity.id
_entity.type
_entity.pdbx_description
1 polymer ?
#
loop_
_entity_poly.entity_id
_entity_poly.type
_entity_poly.pdbx_seq_one_letter_code
_entity_poly.pdbx_strand_id
1 'polypeptide(L)' 'MIVSLETDNKELIKAIRAMARLANVKVRTLDDTKFTKANKRAWIKARKELENGEAISHEKLRVMLKRR' A
#
# COMPACT_ATOMS: atom_id res chain seq x y z
N MET A 1 -1.87 9.24 -24.65
CA MET A 1 -1.48 9.78 -23.33
C MET A 1 -1.87 8.78 -22.24
N ILE A 2 -1.04 8.59 -21.21
CA ILE A 2 -1.33 7.72 -20.08
C ILE A 2 -1.25 8.54 -18.80
N VAL A 3 -2.28 8.46 -17.96
CA VAL A 3 -2.31 9.10 -16.64
C VAL A 3 -2.20 8.01 -15.58
N SER A 4 -1.22 8.15 -14.69
CA SER A 4 -1.04 7.28 -13.53
C SER A 4 -1.67 7.92 -12.30
N LEU A 5 -2.41 7.13 -11.53
CA LEU A 5 -3.07 7.58 -10.30
C LEU A 5 -2.58 6.76 -9.11
N GLU A 6 -2.09 7.47 -8.10
CA GLU A 6 -1.79 6.95 -6.76
C GLU A 6 -2.91 7.39 -5.81
N THR A 7 -3.99 6.62 -5.80
CA THR A 7 -5.10 6.86 -4.87
C THR A 7 -5.87 5.56 -4.66
N ASP A 8 -6.38 5.37 -3.45
CA ASP A 8 -7.28 4.29 -3.08
C ASP A 8 -8.76 4.74 -3.06
N ASN A 9 -9.03 6.03 -3.29
CA ASN A 9 -10.37 6.58 -3.31
C ASN A 9 -11.12 6.13 -4.57
N LYS A 10 -12.09 5.22 -4.37
CA LYS A 10 -12.88 4.60 -5.44
C LYS A 10 -13.71 5.60 -6.24
N GLU A 11 -14.23 6.65 -5.61
CA GLU A 11 -15.04 7.66 -6.29
C GLU A 11 -14.18 8.53 -7.20
N LEU A 12 -13.00 8.92 -6.72
CA LEU A 12 -12.02 9.67 -7.50
C LEU A 12 -11.54 8.87 -8.73
N ILE A 13 -11.21 7.58 -8.55
CA ILE A 13 -10.83 6.69 -9.67
C ILE A 13 -11.97 6.61 -10.69
N LYS A 14 -13.21 6.49 -10.25
CA LYS A 14 -14.38 6.40 -11.13
C LYS A 14 -14.58 7.69 -11.93
N ALA A 15 -14.48 8.84 -11.29
CA ALA A 15 -14.59 10.15 -11.94
C ALA A 15 -13.49 10.35 -12.99
N ILE A 16 -12.24 10.03 -12.66
CA ILE A 16 -11.10 10.20 -13.59
C ILE A 16 -11.20 9.21 -14.76
N ARG A 17 -11.67 7.97 -14.55
CA ARG A 17 -11.93 7.04 -15.66
C ARG A 17 -13.01 7.56 -16.61
N ALA A 18 -14.06 8.21 -16.10
CA ALA A 18 -15.11 8.78 -16.93
C ALA A 18 -14.56 9.93 -17.80
N MET A 19 -13.77 10.84 -17.21
CA MET A 19 -13.13 11.94 -17.94
C MET A 19 -12.11 11.43 -18.98
N ALA A 20 -11.30 10.44 -18.60
CA ALA A 20 -10.30 9.86 -19.50
C ALA A 20 -10.93 9.14 -20.70
N ARG A 21 -12.13 8.54 -20.54
CA ARG A 21 -12.87 7.93 -21.65
C ARG A 21 -13.30 8.97 -22.68
N LEU A 22 -13.72 10.15 -22.26
CA LEU A 22 -14.07 11.26 -23.15
C LEU A 22 -12.84 11.81 -23.89
N ALA A 23 -11.69 11.85 -23.22
CA ALA A 23 -10.44 12.34 -23.79
C ALA A 23 -9.63 11.27 -24.55
N ASN A 24 -10.11 10.03 -24.65
CA ASN A 24 -9.38 8.89 -25.23
C ASN A 24 -7.99 8.64 -24.59
N VAL A 25 -7.91 8.82 -23.26
CA VAL A 25 -6.70 8.69 -22.45
C VAL A 25 -6.77 7.39 -21.64
N LYS A 26 -5.64 6.67 -21.51
CA LYS A 26 -5.57 5.46 -20.67
C LYS A 26 -5.20 5.84 -19.23
N VAL A 27 -5.97 5.32 -18.26
CA VAL A 27 -5.69 5.49 -16.82
C VAL A 27 -5.10 4.21 -16.26
N ARG A 28 -3.95 4.30 -15.58
CA ARG A 28 -3.38 3.22 -14.78
C ARG A 28 -3.46 3.61 -13.30
N THR A 29 -4.10 2.77 -12.50
CA THR A 29 -4.01 2.87 -11.03
C THR A 29 -2.83 2.03 -10.58
N LEU A 30 -1.95 2.62 -9.79
CA LEU A 30 -0.89 1.86 -9.11
C LEU A 30 -1.57 1.05 -8.00
N ASP A 31 -1.82 -0.22 -8.29
CA ASP A 31 -2.53 -1.17 -7.41
C ASP A 31 -1.63 -1.70 -6.28
N ASP A 32 -0.36 -1.29 -6.24
CA ASP A 32 0.69 -1.90 -5.43
C ASP A 32 0.48 -1.75 -3.92
N THR A 33 -0.46 -0.90 -3.49
CA THR A 33 -0.78 -0.68 -2.07
C THR A 33 -2.29 -0.72 -1.78
N LYS A 34 -3.06 -1.56 -2.48
CA LYS A 34 -4.43 -1.85 -2.05
C LYS A 34 -4.43 -2.39 -0.62
N PHE A 35 -4.91 -1.61 0.35
CA PHE A 35 -5.06 -2.03 1.75
C PHE A 35 -6.17 -3.08 1.86
N THR A 36 -5.86 -4.33 1.53
CA THR A 36 -6.82 -5.43 1.55
C THR A 36 -7.17 -5.83 2.98
N LYS A 37 -8.28 -6.58 3.16
CA LYS A 37 -8.58 -7.23 4.44
C LYS A 37 -7.43 -8.14 4.91
N ALA A 38 -6.70 -8.75 3.97
CA ALA A 38 -5.52 -9.55 4.27
C ALA A 38 -4.38 -8.68 4.82
N ASN A 39 -4.12 -7.50 4.22
CA ASN A 39 -3.13 -6.55 4.73
C ASN A 39 -3.47 -6.08 6.14
N LYS A 40 -4.75 -5.79 6.42
CA LYS A 40 -5.21 -5.44 7.78
C LYS A 40 -4.96 -6.57 8.78
N ARG A 41 -5.25 -7.82 8.42
CA ARG A 41 -4.99 -8.99 9.28
C ARG A 41 -3.50 -9.20 9.51
N ALA A 42 -2.69 -9.08 8.46
CA ALA A 42 -1.23 -9.19 8.55
C ALA A 42 -0.65 -8.12 9.47
N TRP A 43 -1.12 -6.88 9.38
CA TRP A 43 -0.71 -5.79 10.27
C TRP A 43 -1.07 -6.07 11.74
N ILE A 44 -2.29 -6.54 12.01
CA ILE A 44 -2.71 -6.92 13.37
C ILE A 44 -1.84 -8.07 13.92
N LYS A 45 -1.53 -9.08 13.09
CA LYS A 45 -0.69 -10.21 13.47
C LYS A 45 0.73 -9.75 13.79
N ALA A 46 1.36 -9.00 12.89
CA ALA A 46 2.71 -8.48 13.06
C ALA A 46 2.84 -7.61 14.32
N ARG A 47 1.80 -6.84 14.65
CA ARG A 47 1.77 -6.06 15.89
C ARG A 47 1.72 -6.94 17.14
N LYS A 48 0.91 -8.01 17.14
CA LYS A 48 0.87 -8.97 18.26
C LYS A 48 2.19 -9.72 18.41
N GLU A 49 2.81 -10.14 17.31
CA GLU A 49 4.13 -10.80 17.32
C GLU A 49 5.20 -9.87 17.89
N LEU A 50 5.13 -8.56 17.60
CA LEU A 50 6.03 -7.56 18.18
C LEU A 50 5.77 -7.36 19.69
N GLU A 51 4.51 -7.31 20.12
CA GLU A 51 4.12 -7.20 21.54
C GLU A 51 4.52 -8.45 22.35
N ASN A 52 4.42 -9.64 21.75
CA ASN A 52 4.84 -10.91 22.35
C ASN A 52 6.37 -11.11 22.34
N GLY A 53 7.13 -10.24 21.67
CA GLY A 53 8.59 -10.38 21.53
C GLY A 53 9.04 -11.43 20.51
N GLU A 54 8.11 -11.99 19.73
CA GLU A 54 8.37 -12.96 18.67
C GLU A 54 8.90 -12.28 17.39
N ALA A 55 8.63 -10.98 17.24
CA ALA A 55 9.16 -10.15 16.16
C ALA A 55 9.98 -8.97 16.70
N ILE A 56 10.84 -8.41 15.85
CA ILE A 56 11.60 -7.19 16.14
C ILE A 56 11.23 -6.10 15.13
N SER A 57 11.27 -4.84 15.57
CA SER A 57 11.09 -3.71 14.67
C SER A 57 12.25 -3.62 13.67
N HIS A 58 11.98 -3.00 12.51
CA HIS A 58 13.01 -2.74 11.51
C HIS A 58 14.20 -1.94 12.08
N GLU A 59 13.93 -0.99 12.96
CA GLU A 59 14.96 -0.21 13.65
C GLU A 59 15.85 -1.10 14.53
N LYS A 60 15.24 -1.99 15.32
CA LYS A 60 15.96 -2.94 16.16
C LYS A 60 16.83 -3.89 15.32
N LEU A 61 16.30 -4.39 14.20
CA LEU A 61 17.06 -5.18 13.23
C LEU A 61 18.25 -4.39 12.67
N ARG A 62 18.05 -3.12 12.29
CA ARG A 62 19.11 -2.26 11.75
C ARG A 62 20.24 -2.04 12.76
N VAL A 63 19.91 -1.84 14.04
CA VAL A 63 20.90 -1.71 15.11
C VAL A 63 21.68 -3.01 15.32
N MET A 64 21.02 -4.16 15.27
CA MET A 64 21.69 -5.47 15.38
C MET A 64 22.67 -5.71 14.24
N LEU A 65 22.30 -5.36 13.01
CA LEU A 65 23.16 -5.54 11.83
C LEU A 65 24.38 -4.62 11.81
N LYS A 66 24.27 -3.38 12.34
CA LYS A 66 25.40 -2.45 12.45
C LYS A 66 26.43 -2.83 13.52
N ARG A 67 26.08 -3.74 14.43
CA ARG A 67 26.95 -4.22 15.52
C ARG A 67 27.71 -5.51 15.16
N ARG A 68 27.50 -6.06 13.96
CA ARG A 68 28.32 -7.11 13.35
C ARG A 68 29.31 -6.48 12.38
#